data_AF-A0AAJ3DAW1-F1
#
_entry.id   AF-A0AAJ3DAW1-F1
#
_cell.length_a   1.000
_cell.length_b   1.000
_cell.length_c   1.000
_cell.angle_alpha   90.00
_cell.angle_beta   90.00
_cell.angle_gamma   90.00
#
_symmetry.space_group_name_H-M   'P 1'
#
loop_
_entity.id
_entity.type
_entity.pdbx_description
1 polymer ?
#
loop_
_entity_poly.entity_id
_entity_poly.type
_entity_poly.pdbx_seq_one_letter_code
_entity_poly.pdbx_strand_id
1 'polypeptide(L)'
;MDNPILPDDELVAVLNRLADVLDTSKSASPWMTQKEASTYVHMNYKTFKRLTDQGVFKAHSGAKYGIAFERYNRDELDLAVKGL
;
A
#
# COMPACT_ATOMS: atom_id res chain seq x y z
N MET A 1 13.25 -15.57 30.61
CA MET A 1 12.94 -15.54 29.17
C MET A 1 14.24 -15.81 28.47
N ASP A 2 14.55 -17.08 28.20
CA ASP A 2 15.68 -17.45 27.37
C ASP A 2 15.37 -17.04 25.93
N ASN A 3 16.15 -16.12 25.37
CA ASN A 3 16.13 -15.89 23.93
C ASN A 3 16.82 -17.10 23.30
N PRO A 4 16.12 -17.92 22.51
CA PRO A 4 16.79 -18.99 21.78
C PRO A 4 17.78 -18.33 20.81
N ILE A 5 19.07 -18.53 21.05
CA ILE A 5 20.11 -18.21 20.07
C ILE A 5 19.93 -19.25 18.97
N LEU A 6 19.23 -18.86 17.91
CA LEU A 6 19.08 -19.71 16.73
C LEU A 6 20.48 -19.97 16.15
N PRO A 7 20.81 -21.22 15.79
CA PRO A 7 22.00 -21.51 15.01
C PRO A 7 22.01 -20.67 13.72
N ASP A 8 23.17 -20.20 13.29
CA ASP A 8 23.31 -19.29 12.14
C ASP A 8 22.60 -19.82 10.87
N ASP A 9 22.62 -21.14 10.64
CA ASP A 9 21.96 -21.78 9.50
C ASP A 9 20.42 -21.66 9.54
N GLU A 10 19.85 -21.71 10.73
CA GLU A 10 18.40 -21.60 10.94
C GLU A 10 17.95 -20.14 10.80
N LEU A 11 18.78 -19.19 11.26
CA LEU A 11 18.57 -17.76 11.02
C LEU A 11 18.59 -17.44 9.52
N VAL A 12 19.57 -17.98 8.78
CA VAL A 12 19.66 -17.80 7.32
C VAL A 12 18.45 -18.39 6.62
N ALA A 13 17.96 -19.56 7.03
CA ALA A 13 16.76 -20.17 6.45
C ALA A 13 15.50 -19.31 6.69
N VAL A 14 15.34 -18.75 7.89
CA VAL A 14 14.23 -17.86 8.22
C VAL A 14 14.31 -16.56 7.43
N LEU A 15 15.50 -15.97 7.29
CA LEU A 15 15.70 -14.75 6.50
C LEU A 15 15.41 -14.97 5.01
N ASN A 16 15.84 -16.10 4.45
CA ASN A 16 15.55 -16.45 3.05
C ASN A 16 14.06 -16.69 2.83
N ARG A 17 13.37 -17.35 3.76
CA ARG A 17 11.91 -17.53 3.70
C ARG A 17 11.16 -16.20 3.78
N LEU A 18 11.63 -15.27 4.62
CA LEU A 18 11.07 -13.93 4.69
C LEU A 18 11.29 -13.17 3.38
N ALA A 19 12.50 -13.24 2.82
CA ALA A 19 12.82 -12.62 1.54
C ALA A 19 11.93 -13.18 0.41
N ASP A 20 11.71 -14.49 0.37
CA ASP A 20 10.87 -15.16 -0.63
C ASP A 20 9.38 -14.79 -0.48
N VAL A 21 8.87 -14.67 0.74
CA VAL A 21 7.51 -14.16 1.02
C VAL A 21 7.38 -12.69 0.59
N LEU A 22 8.40 -11.87 0.83
CA LEU A 22 8.42 -10.48 0.39
C LEU A 22 8.51 -10.38 -1.15
N ASP A 23 9.26 -11.28 -1.80
CA ASP A 23 9.40 -11.28 -3.26
C ASP A 23 8.12 -11.78 -3.96
N THR A 24 7.44 -12.78 -3.39
CA THR A 24 6.10 -13.20 -3.83
C THR A 24 4.99 -12.19 -3.51
N SER A 25 5.20 -11.34 -2.51
CA SER A 25 4.34 -10.17 -2.24
C SER A 25 4.53 -9.02 -3.24
N LYS A 26 5.40 -9.15 -4.26
CA LYS A 26 5.40 -8.31 -5.47
C LYS A 26 4.12 -8.41 -6.29
N SER A 27 3.11 -9.15 -5.83
CA SER A 27 1.72 -8.90 -6.18
C SER A 27 1.45 -7.40 -5.97
N ALA A 28 1.36 -6.65 -7.08
CA ALA A 28 1.27 -5.19 -7.14
C ALA A 28 0.66 -4.61 -5.87
N SER A 29 1.48 -3.94 -5.05
CA SER A 29 1.05 -3.38 -3.77
C SER A 29 -0.29 -2.67 -3.98
N PRO A 30 -1.35 -3.00 -3.21
CA PRO A 30 -2.66 -2.40 -3.41
C PRO A 30 -2.64 -0.88 -3.15
N TRP A 31 -1.52 -0.38 -2.62
CA TRP A 31 -1.29 1.02 -2.31
C TRP A 31 -0.68 1.76 -3.49
N MET A 32 -1.47 2.63 -4.10
CA MET A 32 -1.12 3.46 -5.25
C MET A 32 -0.87 4.90 -4.81
N THR A 33 0.04 5.59 -5.47
CA THR A 33 0.18 7.05 -5.34
C THR A 33 -1.01 7.77 -5.97
N GLN A 34 -1.18 9.06 -5.68
CA GLN A 34 -2.27 9.86 -6.26
C GLN A 34 -2.31 9.82 -7.80
N LYS A 35 -1.14 9.80 -8.44
CA LYS A 35 -1.01 9.76 -9.91
C LYS A 35 -1.39 8.39 -10.47
N GLU A 36 -0.97 7.33 -9.80
CA GLU A 36 -1.33 5.95 -10.18
C GLU A 36 -2.83 5.71 -9.95
N ALA A 37 -3.38 6.18 -8.83
CA ALA A 37 -4.80 6.11 -8.51
C ALA A 37 -5.67 6.86 -9.54
N SER A 38 -5.30 8.09 -9.91
CA SER A 38 -6.03 8.85 -10.95
C SER A 38 -5.99 8.16 -12.31
N THR A 39 -4.86 7.54 -12.64
CA THR A 39 -4.70 6.77 -13.89
C THR A 39 -5.56 5.51 -13.83
N TYR A 40 -5.58 4.80 -12.70
CA TYR A 40 -6.36 3.57 -12.51
C TYR A 40 -7.86 3.78 -12.67
N VAL A 41 -8.41 4.87 -12.11
CA VAL A 41 -9.84 5.19 -12.26
C VAL A 41 -10.18 5.89 -13.59
N HIS A 42 -9.21 6.04 -14.50
CA HIS A 42 -9.34 6.77 -15.76
C HIS A 42 -9.96 8.19 -15.61
N MET A 43 -9.60 8.90 -14.53
CA MET A 43 -10.10 10.26 -14.28
C MET A 43 -8.99 11.31 -14.39
N ASN A 44 -9.37 12.51 -14.78
CA ASN A 44 -8.45 13.66 -14.76
C ASN A 44 -8.00 13.93 -13.32
N TYR A 45 -6.71 14.19 -13.13
CA TYR A 45 -6.09 14.49 -11.83
C TYR A 45 -6.85 15.57 -11.03
N LYS A 46 -7.35 16.61 -11.71
CA LYS A 46 -8.15 17.67 -11.06
C LYS A 46 -9.47 17.15 -10.50
N THR A 47 -10.15 16.27 -11.25
CA THR A 47 -11.41 15.65 -10.83
C THR A 47 -11.16 14.68 -9.68
N PHE A 48 -10.10 13.86 -9.80
CA PHE A 48 -9.67 12.94 -8.74
C PHE A 48 -9.37 13.69 -7.44
N LYS A 49 -8.56 14.76 -7.51
CA LYS A 49 -8.24 15.59 -6.35
C LYS A 49 -9.49 16.20 -5.72
N ARG A 50 -10.44 16.70 -6.52
CA ARG A 50 -11.71 17.24 -6.01
C ARG A 50 -12.53 16.17 -5.28
N LEU A 51 -12.59 14.95 -5.81
CA LEU A 51 -13.30 13.82 -5.19
C LEU A 51 -12.61 13.35 -3.91
N THR A 52 -11.27 13.37 -3.85
CA THR A 52 -10.52 13.14 -2.61
C THR A 52 -10.83 14.23 -1.58
N ASP A 53 -10.80 15.50 -1.95
CA ASP A 53 -11.13 16.63 -1.07
C ASP A 53 -12.58 16.55 -0.55
N GLN A 54 -13.49 16.03 -1.37
CA GLN A 54 -14.88 15.76 -1.00
C GLN A 54 -15.06 14.49 -0.15
N GLY A 55 -13.99 13.73 0.10
CA GLY A 55 -14.00 12.51 0.92
C GLY A 55 -14.49 11.25 0.21
N VAL A 56 -14.71 11.29 -1.11
CA VAL A 56 -15.12 10.13 -1.92
C VAL A 56 -13.99 9.11 -2.03
N PHE A 57 -12.76 9.58 -2.19
CA PHE A 57 -11.56 8.72 -2.15
C PHE A 57 -10.81 8.93 -0.84
N LYS A 58 -10.63 7.87 -0.06
CA LYS A 58 -9.85 7.91 1.18
C LYS A 58 -8.36 7.94 0.87
N ALA A 59 -7.72 9.04 1.20
CA ALA A 59 -6.26 9.13 1.21
C ALA A 59 -5.74 8.61 2.57
N HIS A 60 -4.87 7.61 2.54
CA HIS A 60 -4.19 7.12 3.73
C HIS A 60 -2.82 7.76 3.79
N SER A 61 -2.64 8.66 4.76
CA SER A 61 -1.37 9.32 4.99
C SER A 61 -0.60 8.62 6.09
N GLY A 62 0.66 8.30 5.81
CA GLY A 62 1.63 7.86 6.82
C GLY A 62 2.11 8.99 7.73
N ALA A 63 1.52 10.19 7.66
CA ALA A 63 1.98 11.38 8.39
C ALA A 63 2.08 11.16 9.90
N LYS A 64 1.23 10.28 10.47
CA LYS A 64 1.30 9.87 11.88
C LYS A 64 2.63 9.21 12.27
N TYR A 65 3.35 8.67 11.30
CA TYR A 65 4.67 8.03 11.44
C TYR A 65 5.80 8.85 10.81
N GLY A 66 5.57 10.14 10.51
CA GLY A 66 6.57 11.03 9.89
C GLY A 66 6.76 10.81 8.39
N ILE A 67 5.90 10.01 7.75
CA ILE A 67 5.98 9.69 6.32
C ILE A 67 4.90 10.50 5.57
N ALA A 68 5.30 11.57 4.91
CA ALA A 68 4.39 12.47 4.16
C ALA A 68 3.98 11.89 2.79
N PHE A 69 3.72 10.59 2.70
CA PHE A 69 3.18 9.98 1.48
C PHE A 69 1.71 9.65 1.69
N GLU A 70 0.87 10.26 0.85
CA GLU A 70 -0.52 9.89 0.69
C GLU A 70 -0.60 8.72 -0.29
N ARG A 71 -1.17 7.60 0.17
CA ARG A 71 -1.43 6.43 -0.66
C ARG A 71 -2.91 6.12 -0.67
N TYR A 72 -3.36 5.56 -1.78
CA TYR A 72 -4.73 5.17 -2.04
C TYR A 72 -4.77 3.66 -2.20
N ASN A 73 -5.75 3.00 -1.56
CA ASN A 73 -5.91 1.57 -1.72
C ASN A 73 -6.76 1.28 -2.96
N ARG A 74 -6.28 0.39 -3.84
CA ARG A 74 -6.96 -0.04 -5.06
C ARG A 74 -8.38 -0.57 -4.79
N ASP A 75 -8.58 -1.33 -3.72
CA ASP A 75 -9.88 -1.94 -3.42
C ASP A 75 -10.88 -0.87 -2.94
N GLU A 76 -10.41 0.15 -2.22
CA GLU A 76 -11.24 1.31 -1.84
C GLU A 76 -11.58 2.19 -3.05
N LEU A 77 -10.64 2.35 -3.99
CA LEU A 77 -10.90 3.04 -5.26
C LEU A 77 -11.96 2.30 -6.07
N ASP A 78 -11.87 0.98 -6.17
CA ASP A 78 -12.83 0.14 -6.90
C ASP A 78 -14.23 0.21 -6.29
N LEU A 79 -14.33 0.17 -4.95
CA LEU A 79 -15.59 0.36 -4.23
C LEU A 79 -16.19 1.76 -4.45
N ALA A 80 -15.36 2.80 -4.39
CA ALA A 80 -15.81 4.18 -4.62
C ALA A 80 -16.27 4.41 -6.06
N VAL A 81 -15.60 3.80 -7.05
CA VAL A 81 -16.00 3.87 -8.47
C VAL A 81 -17.27 3.07 -8.74
N LYS A 82 -17.46 1.92 -8.11
CA LYS A 82 -18.71 1.14 -8.21
C LYS A 82 -19.91 1.84 -7.56
N GLY A 83 -19.67 2.74 -6.61
CA GLY A 83 -20.70 3.51 -5.92
C GLY A 83 -21.05 4.85 -6.57
N LEU A 84 -20.36 5.24 -7.66
CA LEU A 84 -20.61 6.45 -8.47
C LEU A 84 -21.60 6.15 -9.60
#